data_AF-A0A7C7P528-F1
#
_entry.id   AF-A0A7C7P528-F1
#
_cell.length_a   1.000
_cell.length_b   1.000
_cell.length_c   1.000
_cell.angle_alpha   90.00
_cell.angle_beta   90.00
_cell.angle_gamma   90.00
#
_symmetry.space_group_name_H-M   'P 1'
#
loop_
_entity.id
_entity.type
_entity.pdbx_description
1 polymer ?
#
loop_
_entity_poly.entity_id
_entity_poly.type
_entity_poly.pdbx_seq_one_letter_code
_entity_poly.pdbx_strand_id
1 'polypeptide(L)'
;MNIQLMNEPFKVLDTKEKITIADSFVVRQNKIGGGNGEAKLYIGQENQETRDFFGIYGFGIKCFLLKKDLLKYLEETKQEYLNPEQPYLNREILPNLWNERLKKVSELPERIEFEVTEQTQIDGPRIYIKSNDKAYKLIRELSLPNITYISAVKLLDNSGKVFYYFRLFADYFGDVLHPYTIEKEQQEIDELENTEEKKVLSRARIGQGKYREELLKLCPFCPITLVSDDRMLIASHIKPWAKSNDFEKTDPLNGFMLSPTFDFMFDRGFLSFTDDKKSILSPFLSKMTYSKLGISDGKIFSHLPVDGRKEYLEYHRTELLKR
;
A
#
# COMPACT_ATOMS: atom_id res chain seq x y z
N MET A 1 16.55 13.68 -4.70
CA MET A 1 17.14 12.43 -4.15
C MET A 1 17.92 11.75 -5.26
N ASN A 2 19.12 11.21 -5.00
CA ASN A 2 19.85 10.44 -6.02
C ASN A 2 19.60 8.95 -5.79
N ILE A 3 19.31 8.22 -6.87
CA ILE A 3 19.09 6.78 -6.86
C ILE A 3 20.00 6.12 -7.89
N GLN A 4 20.25 4.84 -7.73
CA GLN A 4 21.01 4.05 -8.69
C GLN A 4 20.13 2.95 -9.27
N LEU A 5 19.91 2.97 -10.57
CA LEU A 5 19.11 1.99 -11.31
C LEU A 5 20.02 1.30 -12.32
N MET A 6 20.15 -0.02 -12.25
CA MET A 6 21.05 -0.80 -13.14
C MET A 6 22.49 -0.28 -13.16
N ASN A 7 22.99 0.15 -12.00
CA ASN A 7 24.29 0.80 -11.81
C ASN A 7 24.42 2.21 -12.44
N GLU A 8 23.39 2.74 -13.09
CA GLU A 8 23.34 4.11 -13.59
C GLU A 8 22.76 5.06 -12.52
N PRO A 9 23.42 6.21 -12.25
CA PRO A 9 22.88 7.20 -11.32
C PRO A 9 21.78 8.05 -11.97
N PHE A 10 20.69 8.25 -11.24
CA PHE A 10 19.60 9.14 -11.60
C PHE A 10 19.29 10.10 -10.44
N LYS A 11 18.91 11.32 -10.78
CA LYS A 11 18.31 12.27 -9.84
C LYS A 11 16.80 12.18 -9.95
N VAL A 12 16.13 11.82 -8.86
CA VAL A 12 14.67 11.88 -8.73
C VAL A 12 14.25 13.35 -8.67
N LEU A 13 13.43 13.76 -9.63
CA LEU A 13 12.83 15.08 -9.71
C LEU A 13 11.48 15.13 -9.02
N ASP A 14 10.63 14.12 -9.27
CA ASP A 14 9.28 14.04 -8.73
C ASP A 14 8.73 12.61 -8.84
N THR A 15 7.62 12.31 -8.16
CA THR A 15 6.95 11.00 -8.20
C THR A 15 5.44 11.17 -8.25
N LYS A 16 4.78 10.51 -9.20
CA LYS A 16 3.32 10.34 -9.25
C LYS A 16 2.96 8.93 -8.80
N GLU A 17 2.33 8.84 -7.65
CA GLU A 17 1.93 7.56 -7.06
C GLU A 17 0.48 7.18 -7.43
N LYS A 18 0.17 5.89 -7.31
CA LYS A 18 -1.19 5.32 -7.34
C LYS A 18 -2.02 5.68 -8.59
N ILE A 19 -1.41 5.57 -9.78
CA ILE A 19 -2.15 5.60 -11.04
C ILE A 19 -2.91 4.28 -11.16
N THR A 20 -4.22 4.31 -10.87
CA THR A 20 -5.07 3.11 -10.82
C THR A 20 -5.33 2.51 -12.20
N ILE A 21 -5.35 1.18 -12.29
CA ILE A 21 -5.71 0.48 -13.53
C ILE A 21 -7.23 0.22 -13.58
N ALA A 22 -7.88 0.84 -14.57
CA ALA A 22 -9.29 0.58 -14.88
C ALA A 22 -9.48 -0.67 -15.76
N ASP A 23 -10.64 -1.30 -15.68
CA ASP A 23 -11.03 -2.43 -16.55
C ASP A 23 -10.95 -2.10 -18.04
N SER A 24 -11.22 -0.85 -18.43
CA SER A 24 -11.11 -0.41 -19.82
C SER A 24 -9.67 -0.42 -20.35
N PHE A 25 -8.65 -0.38 -19.49
CA PHE A 25 -7.26 -0.35 -19.90
C PHE A 25 -6.70 -1.74 -20.23
N VAL A 26 -7.07 -2.76 -19.46
CA VAL A 26 -6.49 -4.11 -19.55
C VAL A 26 -6.93 -4.88 -20.78
N VAL A 27 -6.22 -5.96 -21.08
CA VAL A 27 -6.56 -6.90 -22.16
C VAL A 27 -7.81 -7.71 -21.82
N ARG A 28 -8.54 -8.19 -22.84
CA ARG A 28 -9.80 -8.95 -22.67
C ARG A 28 -9.69 -10.13 -21.72
N GLN A 29 -8.54 -10.78 -21.70
CA GLN A 29 -8.26 -11.93 -20.84
C GLN A 29 -8.32 -11.58 -19.34
N ASN A 30 -7.99 -10.33 -18.95
CA ASN A 30 -7.94 -9.87 -17.56
C ASN A 30 -9.15 -9.04 -17.16
N LYS A 31 -10.16 -8.94 -18.02
CA LYS A 31 -11.33 -8.09 -17.77
C LYS A 31 -12.30 -8.71 -16.77
N ILE A 32 -12.94 -7.83 -16.02
CA ILE A 32 -14.12 -8.07 -15.19
C ILE A 32 -15.39 -7.67 -15.98
N GLY A 33 -15.31 -6.62 -16.78
CA GLY A 33 -16.43 -6.11 -17.59
C GLY A 33 -16.41 -6.61 -19.04
N GLY A 34 -17.58 -6.61 -19.71
CA GLY A 34 -17.73 -7.07 -21.10
C GLY A 34 -17.28 -6.09 -22.19
N GLY A 35 -16.86 -4.88 -21.84
CA GLY A 35 -16.49 -3.84 -22.82
C GLY A 35 -15.17 -4.11 -23.54
N ASN A 36 -15.02 -3.59 -24.76
CA ASN A 36 -13.73 -3.61 -25.47
C ASN A 36 -12.75 -2.64 -24.79
N GLY A 37 -11.50 -3.05 -24.56
CA GLY A 37 -10.50 -2.21 -23.89
C GLY A 37 -10.12 -0.99 -24.74
N GLU A 38 -10.11 0.20 -24.14
CA GLU A 38 -9.83 1.49 -24.79
C GLU A 38 -8.33 1.71 -25.04
N ALA A 39 -7.46 0.90 -24.43
CA ALA A 39 -5.99 1.00 -24.51
C ALA A 39 -5.40 2.33 -24.01
N LYS A 40 -6.20 3.15 -23.33
CA LYS A 40 -5.81 4.45 -22.79
C LYS A 40 -5.67 4.35 -21.28
N LEU A 41 -4.56 4.84 -20.74
CA LEU A 41 -4.33 4.88 -19.30
C LEU A 41 -4.72 6.26 -18.77
N TYR A 42 -5.65 6.31 -17.83
CA TYR A 42 -5.95 7.53 -17.08
C TYR A 42 -4.81 7.81 -16.10
N ILE A 43 -4.28 9.03 -16.11
CA ILE A 43 -3.11 9.42 -15.29
C ILE A 43 -3.38 10.55 -14.29
N GLY A 44 -4.54 11.21 -14.38
CA GLY A 44 -4.89 12.29 -13.48
C GLY A 44 -5.90 13.27 -14.08
N GLN A 45 -6.28 14.26 -13.26
CA GLN A 45 -7.11 15.38 -13.71
C GLN A 45 -6.24 16.48 -14.33
N GLU A 46 -6.84 17.31 -15.15
CA GLU A 46 -6.31 18.55 -15.71
C GLU A 46 -6.07 19.55 -14.57
N ASN A 47 -4.84 19.55 -14.04
CA ASN A 47 -4.41 20.45 -12.99
C ASN A 47 -2.90 20.69 -13.05
N GLN A 48 -2.44 21.71 -12.31
CA GLN A 48 -1.04 22.13 -12.30
C GLN A 48 -0.10 20.97 -11.91
N GLU A 49 -0.45 20.18 -10.89
CA GLU A 49 0.36 19.04 -10.42
C GLU A 49 0.62 18.02 -11.53
N THR A 50 -0.43 17.63 -12.26
CA THR A 50 -0.32 16.63 -13.34
C THR A 50 0.47 17.18 -14.53
N ARG A 51 0.32 18.48 -14.81
CA ARG A 51 1.06 19.18 -15.88
C ARG A 51 2.52 19.39 -15.54
N ASP A 52 2.85 19.74 -14.31
CA ASP A 52 4.24 19.86 -13.83
C ASP A 52 4.94 18.51 -13.86
N PHE A 53 4.21 17.44 -13.52
CA PHE A 53 4.75 16.09 -13.55
C PHE A 53 4.98 15.61 -14.98
N PHE A 54 3.95 15.51 -15.84
CA PHE A 54 4.07 14.86 -17.16
C PHE A 54 4.45 15.79 -18.31
N GLY A 55 4.00 17.04 -18.26
CA GLY A 55 4.21 18.03 -19.31
C GLY A 55 2.93 18.78 -19.70
N ILE A 56 3.12 19.82 -20.51
CA ILE A 56 2.04 20.64 -21.08
C ILE A 56 1.19 19.85 -22.09
N TYR A 57 0.04 20.40 -22.47
CA TYR A 57 -0.89 19.78 -23.42
C TYR A 57 -0.22 19.23 -24.69
N GLY A 58 -0.49 17.97 -25.00
CA GLY A 58 0.08 17.25 -26.13
C GLY A 58 1.46 16.66 -25.88
N PHE A 59 1.85 16.44 -24.62
CA PHE A 59 3.17 15.93 -24.29
C PHE A 59 3.44 14.53 -24.85
N GLY A 60 4.72 14.26 -25.12
CA GLY A 60 5.27 12.93 -25.31
C GLY A 60 6.42 12.72 -24.33
N ILE A 61 6.45 11.59 -23.64
CA ILE A 61 7.46 11.29 -22.63
C ILE A 61 8.12 9.93 -22.88
N LYS A 62 9.39 9.85 -22.50
CA LYS A 62 10.19 8.63 -22.56
C LYS A 62 10.10 7.91 -21.23
N CYS A 63 9.69 6.66 -21.29
CA CYS A 63 9.47 5.82 -20.14
C CYS A 63 10.32 4.56 -20.21
N PHE A 64 10.49 3.91 -19.06
CA PHE A 64 11.02 2.56 -19.02
C PHE A 64 10.44 1.74 -17.88
N LEU A 65 10.45 0.43 -18.08
CA LEU A 65 10.19 -0.60 -17.06
C LEU A 65 11.49 -1.31 -16.74
N LEU A 66 11.56 -1.89 -15.55
CA LEU A 66 12.65 -2.78 -15.17
C LEU A 66 12.14 -4.20 -15.02
N LYS A 67 12.85 -5.15 -15.65
CA LYS A 67 12.50 -6.57 -15.61
C LYS A 67 12.34 -7.11 -14.20
N LYS A 68 13.29 -6.80 -13.30
CA LYS A 68 13.26 -7.21 -11.89
C LYS A 68 11.96 -6.83 -11.19
N ASP A 69 11.40 -5.66 -11.52
CA ASP A 69 10.20 -5.15 -10.86
C ASP A 69 8.93 -5.76 -11.48
N LEU A 70 8.96 -6.09 -12.77
CA LEU A 70 7.89 -6.86 -13.41
C LEU A 70 7.84 -8.31 -12.90
N LEU A 71 9.00 -8.96 -12.69
CA LEU A 71 9.08 -10.29 -12.09
C LEU A 71 8.57 -10.26 -10.64
N LYS A 72 8.99 -9.26 -9.86
CA LYS A 72 8.49 -9.06 -8.50
C LYS A 72 6.98 -8.87 -8.47
N TYR A 73 6.44 -8.02 -9.35
CA TYR A 73 5.00 -7.81 -9.49
C TYR A 73 4.24 -9.10 -9.85
N LEU A 74 4.79 -9.93 -10.75
CA LEU A 74 4.20 -11.23 -11.09
C LEU A 74 4.20 -12.22 -9.92
N GLU A 75 5.24 -12.22 -9.09
CA GLU A 75 5.25 -13.04 -7.88
C GLU A 75 4.23 -12.53 -6.84
N GLU A 76 4.16 -11.21 -6.63
CA GLU A 76 3.17 -10.57 -5.75
C GLU A 76 1.73 -10.83 -6.22
N THR A 77 1.50 -10.96 -7.54
CA THR A 77 0.19 -11.24 -8.14
C THR A 77 -0.15 -12.70 -8.34
N LYS A 78 0.80 -13.60 -8.11
CA LYS A 78 0.65 -15.04 -8.41
C LYS A 78 -0.61 -15.65 -7.80
N GLN A 79 -0.92 -15.31 -6.56
CA GLN A 79 -2.06 -15.90 -5.86
C GLN A 79 -3.39 -15.48 -6.46
N GLU A 80 -3.53 -14.24 -6.93
CA GLU A 80 -4.73 -13.78 -7.64
C GLU A 80 -4.86 -14.42 -9.02
N TYR A 81 -3.74 -14.72 -9.67
CA TYR A 81 -3.79 -15.47 -10.92
C TYR A 81 -4.24 -16.92 -10.73
N LEU A 82 -3.78 -17.57 -9.66
CA LEU A 82 -4.10 -18.97 -9.37
C LEU A 82 -5.49 -19.14 -8.76
N ASN A 83 -5.86 -18.22 -7.87
CA ASN A 83 -7.08 -18.25 -7.06
C ASN A 83 -7.74 -16.86 -7.12
N PRO A 84 -8.25 -16.46 -8.30
CA PRO A 84 -8.78 -15.12 -8.49
C PRO A 84 -9.93 -14.86 -7.54
N GLU A 85 -9.90 -13.75 -6.80
CA GLU A 85 -10.99 -13.33 -5.93
C GLU A 85 -11.97 -12.41 -6.68
N GLN A 86 -11.44 -11.59 -7.59
CA GLN A 86 -12.27 -10.71 -8.40
C GLN A 86 -13.08 -11.47 -9.47
N PRO A 87 -14.22 -10.90 -9.91
CA PRO A 87 -15.10 -11.52 -10.89
C PRO A 87 -14.57 -11.37 -12.33
N TYR A 88 -13.36 -11.87 -12.60
CA TYR A 88 -12.83 -11.89 -13.97
C TYR A 88 -13.71 -12.73 -14.89
N LEU A 89 -13.82 -12.31 -16.15
CA LEU A 89 -14.57 -13.03 -17.17
C LEU A 89 -13.92 -14.36 -17.56
N ASN A 90 -12.59 -14.44 -17.49
CA ASN A 90 -11.82 -15.61 -17.91
C ASN A 90 -10.97 -16.17 -16.76
N ARG A 91 -11.58 -16.39 -15.57
CA ARG A 91 -10.88 -16.90 -14.38
C ARG A 91 -10.12 -18.20 -14.65
N GLU A 92 -10.74 -19.12 -15.38
CA GLU A 92 -10.20 -20.45 -15.68
C GLU A 92 -8.85 -20.43 -16.43
N ILE A 93 -8.57 -19.37 -17.20
CA ILE A 93 -7.32 -19.27 -17.98
C ILE A 93 -6.23 -18.47 -17.26
N LEU A 94 -6.55 -17.74 -16.20
CA LEU A 94 -5.59 -16.90 -15.46
C LEU A 94 -4.37 -17.71 -14.96
N PRO A 95 -4.52 -18.94 -14.40
CA PRO A 95 -3.37 -19.73 -13.98
C PRO A 95 -2.38 -20.02 -15.12
N ASN A 96 -2.90 -20.31 -16.31
CA ASN A 96 -2.07 -20.56 -17.51
C ASN A 96 -1.40 -19.26 -17.98
N LEU A 97 -2.14 -18.16 -17.99
CA LEU A 97 -1.63 -16.85 -18.37
C LEU A 97 -0.50 -16.38 -17.45
N TRP A 98 -0.52 -16.69 -16.16
CA TRP A 98 0.57 -16.36 -15.26
C TRP A 98 1.88 -17.02 -15.69
N ASN A 99 1.85 -18.31 -16.01
CA ASN A 99 3.02 -19.05 -16.48
C ASN A 99 3.55 -18.48 -17.80
N GLU A 100 2.66 -18.20 -18.76
CA GLU A 100 3.02 -17.59 -20.05
C GLU A 100 3.65 -16.21 -19.86
N ARG A 101 3.07 -15.38 -19.00
CA ARG A 101 3.55 -14.02 -18.71
C ARG A 101 4.88 -14.03 -17.96
N LEU A 102 5.04 -14.94 -16.99
CA LEU A 102 6.32 -15.10 -16.27
C LEU A 102 7.44 -15.49 -17.23
N LYS A 103 7.20 -16.47 -18.10
CA LYS A 103 8.17 -16.85 -19.14
C LYS A 103 8.50 -15.67 -20.05
N LYS A 104 7.47 -14.99 -20.55
CA LYS A 104 7.63 -13.81 -21.43
C LYS A 104 8.43 -12.69 -20.77
N VAL A 105 8.17 -12.35 -19.50
CA VAL A 105 8.93 -11.32 -18.78
C VAL A 105 10.36 -11.77 -18.49
N SER A 106 10.57 -13.07 -18.23
CA SER A 106 11.91 -13.63 -17.99
C SER A 106 12.83 -13.56 -19.21
N GLU A 107 12.27 -13.50 -20.42
CA GLU A 107 13.01 -13.37 -21.68
C GLU A 107 13.28 -11.91 -22.08
N LEU A 108 12.73 -10.92 -21.36
CA LEU A 108 12.93 -9.49 -21.64
C LEU A 108 14.32 -9.00 -21.20
N PRO A 109 14.82 -7.90 -21.81
CA PRO A 109 15.99 -7.18 -21.32
C PRO A 109 15.73 -6.54 -19.95
N GLU A 110 16.80 -6.23 -19.20
CA GLU A 110 16.70 -5.62 -17.86
C GLU A 110 15.94 -4.27 -17.87
N ARG A 111 16.15 -3.47 -18.93
CA ARG A 111 15.46 -2.20 -19.18
C ARG A 111 14.58 -2.34 -20.41
N ILE A 112 13.29 -2.04 -20.27
CA ILE A 112 12.35 -2.04 -21.40
C ILE A 112 11.86 -0.62 -21.62
N GLU A 113 12.37 0.04 -22.65
CA GLU A 113 12.00 1.42 -22.99
C GLU A 113 10.72 1.49 -23.82
N PHE A 114 10.00 2.59 -23.65
CA PHE A 114 8.82 2.93 -24.43
C PHE A 114 8.52 4.42 -24.37
N GLU A 115 7.71 4.92 -25.30
CA GLU A 115 7.23 6.28 -25.30
C GLU A 115 5.71 6.30 -25.16
N VAL A 116 5.18 7.27 -24.42
CA VAL A 116 3.74 7.50 -24.29
C VAL A 116 3.42 8.93 -24.67
N THR A 117 2.22 9.12 -25.22
CA THR A 117 1.72 10.43 -25.65
C THR A 117 0.38 10.72 -24.99
N GLU A 118 0.14 12.00 -24.69
CA GLU A 118 -1.17 12.45 -24.24
C GLU A 118 -2.22 12.26 -25.34
N GLN A 119 -3.41 11.80 -24.94
CA GLN A 119 -4.57 11.71 -25.81
C GLN A 119 -5.30 13.06 -25.81
N THR A 120 -5.19 13.79 -26.91
CA THR A 120 -5.71 15.16 -27.07
C THR A 120 -7.19 15.24 -27.51
N GLN A 121 -7.79 14.14 -27.96
CA GLN A 121 -9.15 14.10 -28.53
C GLN A 121 -10.24 13.72 -27.51
N ILE A 122 -10.04 14.00 -26.23
CA ILE A 122 -11.02 13.71 -25.17
C ILE A 122 -11.41 15.03 -24.52
N ASP A 123 -12.71 15.33 -24.53
CA ASP A 123 -13.26 16.47 -23.79
C ASP A 123 -13.38 16.14 -22.30
N GLY A 124 -13.09 17.15 -21.47
CA GLY A 124 -13.22 17.08 -20.02
C GLY A 124 -11.89 17.06 -19.27
N PRO A 125 -11.94 17.11 -17.93
CA PRO A 125 -10.76 17.34 -17.10
C PRO A 125 -9.89 16.09 -16.93
N ARG A 126 -10.07 15.02 -17.70
CA ARG A 126 -9.34 13.76 -17.51
C ARG A 126 -8.20 13.63 -18.51
N ILE A 127 -6.99 13.47 -18.01
CA ILE A 127 -5.81 13.26 -18.85
C ILE A 127 -5.58 11.77 -19.03
N TYR A 128 -5.45 11.36 -20.28
CA TYR A 128 -5.14 9.99 -20.68
C TYR A 128 -3.85 9.94 -21.49
N ILE A 129 -3.09 8.87 -21.31
CA ILE A 129 -1.95 8.55 -22.18
C ILE A 129 -2.21 7.30 -23.00
N LYS A 130 -1.51 7.18 -24.12
CA LYS A 130 -1.52 5.99 -24.98
C LYS A 130 -0.15 5.72 -25.57
N SER A 131 0.06 4.46 -25.95
CA SER A 131 1.21 4.04 -26.74
C SER A 131 0.92 2.75 -27.50
N ASN A 132 1.64 2.56 -28.61
CA ASN A 132 1.63 1.32 -29.40
C ASN A 132 2.83 0.42 -29.09
N ASP A 133 3.73 0.87 -28.22
CA ASP A 133 4.96 0.17 -27.88
C ASP A 133 4.70 -1.13 -27.14
N LYS A 134 5.63 -2.07 -27.32
CA LYS A 134 5.55 -3.40 -26.70
C LYS A 134 5.50 -3.31 -25.17
N ALA A 135 6.26 -2.40 -24.55
CA ALA A 135 6.26 -2.24 -23.10
C ALA A 135 4.91 -1.75 -22.58
N TYR A 136 4.28 -0.78 -23.25
CA TYR A 136 2.95 -0.30 -22.87
C TYR A 136 1.87 -1.38 -23.01
N LYS A 137 1.94 -2.18 -24.10
CA LYS A 137 1.08 -3.36 -24.27
C LYS A 137 1.32 -4.41 -23.18
N LEU A 138 2.57 -4.59 -22.76
CA LEU A 138 2.92 -5.48 -21.65
C LEU A 138 2.30 -5.02 -20.34
N ILE A 139 2.32 -3.71 -20.02
CA ILE A 139 1.64 -3.18 -18.82
C ILE A 139 0.16 -3.58 -18.84
N ARG A 140 -0.53 -3.41 -19.98
CA ARG A 140 -1.95 -3.78 -20.14
C ARG A 140 -2.22 -5.27 -19.99
N GLU A 141 -1.26 -6.09 -20.42
CA GLU A 141 -1.34 -7.55 -20.38
C GLU A 141 -1.09 -8.08 -18.97
N LEU A 142 -0.14 -7.50 -18.23
CA LEU A 142 0.19 -7.93 -16.87
C LEU A 142 -0.79 -7.41 -15.82
N SER A 143 -1.33 -6.21 -16.02
CA SER A 143 -2.18 -5.55 -15.02
C SER A 143 -3.52 -6.24 -14.86
N LEU A 144 -3.97 -6.30 -13.62
CA LEU A 144 -5.27 -6.82 -13.20
C LEU A 144 -6.10 -5.63 -12.67
N PRO A 145 -7.36 -5.43 -13.13
CA PRO A 145 -8.19 -4.31 -12.69
C PRO A 145 -8.37 -4.26 -11.17
N ASN A 146 -8.61 -3.06 -10.64
CA ASN A 146 -8.86 -2.74 -9.22
C ASN A 146 -7.73 -3.06 -8.21
N ILE A 147 -6.83 -3.99 -8.53
CA ILE A 147 -5.69 -4.34 -7.66
C ILE A 147 -4.37 -3.77 -8.18
N THR A 148 -4.22 -3.58 -9.49
CA THR A 148 -2.98 -3.00 -10.02
C THR A 148 -3.02 -1.48 -9.96
N TYR A 149 -1.92 -0.90 -9.50
CA TYR A 149 -1.62 0.51 -9.69
C TYR A 149 -0.19 0.71 -10.18
N ILE A 150 0.04 1.85 -10.82
CA ILE A 150 1.35 2.26 -11.33
C ILE A 150 1.87 3.43 -10.49
N SER A 151 3.13 3.38 -10.12
CA SER A 151 3.89 4.55 -9.70
C SER A 151 4.81 4.97 -10.83
N ALA A 152 4.80 6.26 -11.18
CA ALA A 152 5.69 6.84 -12.15
C ALA A 152 6.68 7.76 -11.43
N VAL A 153 7.98 7.53 -11.61
CA VAL A 153 9.04 8.37 -11.05
C VAL A 153 9.70 9.17 -12.15
N LYS A 154 9.70 10.50 -12.03
CA LYS A 154 10.36 11.42 -12.96
C LYS A 154 11.83 11.53 -12.60
N LEU A 155 12.69 11.10 -13.51
CA LEU A 155 14.13 10.96 -13.33
C LEU A 155 14.89 11.87 -14.30
N LEU A 156 16.01 12.39 -13.84
CA LEU A 156 17.01 13.08 -14.65
C LEU A 156 18.29 12.23 -14.66
N ASP A 157 18.78 11.90 -15.84
CA ASP A 157 20.07 11.24 -15.99
C ASP A 157 21.24 12.24 -15.90
N ASN A 158 22.47 11.73 -15.92
CA ASN A 158 23.67 12.59 -15.91
C ASN A 158 23.84 13.46 -17.16
N SER A 159 23.16 13.13 -18.26
CA SER A 159 23.19 13.93 -19.50
C SER A 159 22.15 15.06 -19.50
N GLY A 160 21.33 15.17 -18.44
CA GLY A 160 20.25 16.14 -18.34
C GLY A 160 18.98 15.71 -19.07
N LYS A 161 18.87 14.45 -19.49
CA LYS A 161 17.69 13.90 -20.15
C LYS A 161 16.70 13.36 -19.13
N VAL A 162 15.42 13.67 -19.35
CA VAL A 162 14.32 13.24 -18.48
C VAL A 162 13.78 11.89 -18.93
N PHE A 163 13.55 11.00 -17.97
CA PHE A 163 12.89 9.71 -18.15
C PHE A 163 11.82 9.51 -17.08
N TYR A 164 10.82 8.68 -17.39
CA TYR A 164 9.82 8.26 -16.43
C TYR A 164 9.93 6.76 -16.19
N TYR A 165 10.32 6.40 -14.96
CA TYR A 165 10.37 5.01 -14.56
C TYR A 165 8.99 4.57 -14.06
N PHE A 166 8.37 3.63 -14.77
CA PHE A 166 7.06 3.09 -14.42
C PHE A 166 7.26 1.80 -13.64
N ARG A 167 6.57 1.68 -12.49
CA ARG A 167 6.58 0.48 -11.66
C ARG A 167 5.16 0.05 -11.33
N LEU A 168 4.87 -1.22 -11.54
CA LEU A 168 3.58 -1.84 -11.21
C LEU A 168 3.63 -2.34 -9.77
N PHE A 169 2.50 -2.24 -9.10
CA PHE A 169 2.26 -2.74 -7.76
C PHE A 169 0.89 -3.39 -7.68
N ALA A 170 0.74 -4.36 -6.79
CA ALA A 170 -0.53 -4.95 -6.42
C ALA A 170 -1.02 -4.41 -5.07
N ASP A 171 -2.31 -4.11 -4.96
CA ASP A 171 -3.00 -3.66 -3.76
C ASP A 171 -4.14 -4.63 -3.46
N TYR A 172 -3.98 -5.49 -2.46
CA TYR A 172 -5.02 -6.39 -1.99
C TYR A 172 -5.76 -5.74 -0.83
N PHE A 173 -6.61 -4.75 -1.12
CA PHE A 173 -7.58 -4.15 -0.19
C PHE A 173 -7.21 -4.18 1.32
N GLY A 174 -6.05 -3.65 1.71
CA GLY A 174 -5.68 -3.52 3.13
C GLY A 174 -4.89 -4.68 3.75
N ASP A 175 -4.73 -5.82 3.06
CA ASP A 175 -3.99 -6.97 3.56
C ASP A 175 -2.60 -7.10 2.92
N VAL A 176 -1.59 -7.39 3.75
CA VAL A 176 -0.20 -7.57 3.32
C VAL A 176 -0.02 -8.84 2.46
N LEU A 177 -1.00 -9.75 2.49
CA LEU A 177 -1.02 -11.05 1.84
C LEU A 177 -2.38 -11.29 1.18
N HIS A 178 -2.38 -11.99 0.05
CA HIS A 178 -3.60 -12.37 -0.66
C HIS A 178 -4.51 -13.26 0.23
N PRO A 179 -5.83 -13.03 0.30
CA PRO A 179 -6.72 -13.77 1.20
C PRO A 179 -6.70 -15.29 1.00
N TYR A 180 -6.65 -15.80 -0.23
CA TYR A 180 -6.36 -17.24 -0.46
C TYR A 180 -5.09 -17.77 0.25
N THR A 181 -4.00 -16.99 0.34
CA THR A 181 -2.78 -17.44 1.05
C THR A 181 -3.05 -17.57 2.54
N ILE A 182 -3.83 -16.63 3.09
CA ILE A 182 -4.28 -16.65 4.46
C ILE A 182 -5.20 -17.86 4.71
N GLU A 183 -6.12 -18.15 3.79
CA GLU A 183 -7.04 -19.29 3.86
C GLU A 183 -6.36 -20.65 3.68
N LYS A 184 -5.37 -20.75 2.79
CA LYS A 184 -4.62 -21.99 2.56
C LYS A 184 -3.67 -22.29 3.71
N GLU A 185 -2.97 -21.29 4.23
CA GLU A 185 -2.22 -21.44 5.49
C GLU A 185 -3.17 -21.85 6.62
N GLN A 186 -4.39 -21.30 6.66
CA GLN A 186 -5.41 -21.68 7.62
C GLN A 186 -5.84 -23.15 7.45
N GLN A 187 -6.10 -23.62 6.22
CA GLN A 187 -6.48 -25.00 5.92
C GLN A 187 -5.37 -26.01 6.20
N GLU A 188 -4.11 -25.71 5.83
CA GLU A 188 -2.96 -26.55 6.14
C GLU A 188 -2.70 -26.63 7.66
N ILE A 189 -3.07 -25.59 8.42
CA ILE A 189 -3.03 -25.57 9.88
C ILE A 189 -4.22 -26.32 10.50
N ASP A 190 -5.40 -26.24 9.88
CA ASP A 190 -6.62 -26.94 10.30
C ASP A 190 -6.51 -28.46 10.02
N GLU A 191 -5.80 -28.89 8.97
CA GLU A 191 -5.50 -30.31 8.73
C GLU A 191 -4.44 -30.90 9.68
N LEU A 192 -3.72 -30.04 10.42
CA LEU A 192 -2.78 -30.41 11.49
C LEU A 192 -3.44 -30.41 12.89
N GLU A 193 -4.79 -30.37 12.96
CA GLU A 193 -5.59 -30.26 14.18
C GLU A 193 -5.48 -31.48 15.11
N ASN A 194 -4.74 -31.33 16.21
CA ASN A 194 -5.05 -32.08 17.43
C ASN A 194 -4.52 -31.44 18.72
N THR A 195 -4.91 -30.20 19.05
CA THR A 195 -4.74 -29.65 20.42
C THR A 195 -5.63 -28.44 20.72
N GLU A 196 -6.18 -28.38 21.94
CA GLU A 196 -7.10 -27.33 22.43
C GLU A 196 -6.49 -25.91 22.49
N GLU A 197 -5.17 -25.79 22.55
CA GLU A 197 -4.46 -24.50 22.61
C GLU A 197 -4.60 -23.68 21.31
N LYS A 198 -4.81 -24.31 20.14
CA LYS A 198 -4.96 -23.60 18.85
C LYS A 198 -6.36 -23.03 18.59
N LYS A 199 -7.41 -23.54 19.23
CA LYS A 199 -8.78 -22.95 19.15
C LYS A 199 -8.84 -21.54 19.75
N VAL A 200 -7.98 -21.27 20.72
CA VAL A 200 -7.83 -19.94 21.34
C VAL A 200 -7.14 -18.96 20.37
N LEU A 201 -6.14 -19.42 19.61
CA LEU A 201 -5.40 -18.62 18.62
C LEU A 201 -6.22 -18.26 17.38
N SER A 202 -7.05 -19.18 16.87
CA SER A 202 -7.96 -18.89 15.74
C SER A 202 -9.04 -17.86 16.12
N ARG A 203 -9.67 -18.01 17.30
CA ARG A 203 -10.64 -17.03 17.83
C ARG A 203 -10.01 -15.66 18.09
N ALA A 204 -8.79 -15.66 18.59
CA ALA A 204 -7.99 -14.46 18.76
C ALA A 204 -7.82 -13.70 17.42
N ARG A 205 -7.46 -14.39 16.34
CA ARG A 205 -7.22 -13.79 15.01
C ARG A 205 -8.49 -13.22 14.36
N ILE A 206 -9.62 -13.91 14.47
CA ILE A 206 -10.94 -13.39 14.05
C ILE A 206 -11.32 -12.16 14.88
N GLY A 207 -11.04 -12.19 16.18
CA GLY A 207 -11.23 -11.05 17.09
C GLY A 207 -10.41 -9.82 16.70
N GLN A 208 -9.17 -10.00 16.21
CA GLN A 208 -8.33 -8.91 15.72
C GLN A 208 -8.88 -8.24 14.46
N GLY A 209 -9.40 -9.01 13.50
CA GLY A 209 -10.00 -8.45 12.29
C GLY A 209 -11.19 -7.54 12.64
N LYS A 210 -12.11 -8.04 13.47
CA LYS A 210 -13.27 -7.26 13.93
C LYS A 210 -12.87 -6.05 14.78
N TYR A 211 -11.89 -6.20 15.67
CA TYR A 211 -11.34 -5.09 16.47
C TYR A 211 -10.76 -3.98 15.59
N ARG A 212 -9.99 -4.35 14.56
CA ARG A 212 -9.41 -3.40 13.60
C ARG A 212 -10.48 -2.64 12.84
N GLU A 213 -11.51 -3.32 12.34
CA GLU A 213 -12.63 -2.69 11.63
C GLU A 213 -13.38 -1.68 12.51
N GLU A 214 -13.71 -2.06 13.75
CA GLU A 214 -14.41 -1.18 14.69
C GLU A 214 -13.54 0.02 15.11
N LEU A 215 -12.24 -0.20 15.31
CA LEU A 215 -11.30 0.88 15.63
C LEU A 215 -11.14 1.88 14.47
N LEU A 216 -11.08 1.40 13.23
CA LEU A 216 -11.06 2.24 12.02
C LEU A 216 -12.34 3.10 11.90
N LYS A 217 -13.51 2.55 12.25
CA LYS A 217 -14.78 3.31 12.26
C LYS A 217 -14.74 4.45 13.28
N LEU A 218 -14.09 4.26 14.44
CA LEU A 218 -13.95 5.31 15.46
C LEU A 218 -12.88 6.34 15.10
N CYS A 219 -11.76 5.91 14.52
CA CYS A 219 -10.62 6.77 14.20
C CYS A 219 -9.96 6.31 12.90
N PRO A 220 -10.35 6.85 11.72
CA PRO A 220 -9.90 6.37 10.42
C PRO A 220 -8.51 6.90 10.02
N PHE A 221 -7.75 7.47 10.95
CA PHE A 221 -6.44 8.06 10.67
C PHE A 221 -5.52 7.99 11.89
N CYS A 222 -4.22 8.12 11.67
CA CYS A 222 -3.26 8.23 12.76
C CYS A 222 -3.37 9.59 13.45
N PRO A 223 -3.65 9.66 14.77
CA PRO A 223 -3.82 10.93 15.48
C PRO A 223 -2.51 11.74 15.61
N ILE A 224 -1.37 11.14 15.28
CA ILE A 224 -0.03 11.76 15.35
C ILE A 224 0.38 12.31 13.99
N THR A 225 0.29 11.49 12.93
CA THR A 225 0.75 11.85 11.57
C THR A 225 -0.36 12.34 10.65
N LEU A 226 -1.62 12.15 11.04
CA LEU A 226 -2.81 12.39 10.24
C LEU A 226 -2.90 11.55 8.96
N VAL A 227 -2.05 10.54 8.81
CA VAL A 227 -2.14 9.56 7.72
C VAL A 227 -3.48 8.84 7.85
N SER A 228 -4.28 8.87 6.80
CA SER A 228 -5.59 8.21 6.71
C SER A 228 -5.60 7.04 5.71
N ASP A 229 -4.45 6.71 5.11
CA ASP A 229 -4.30 5.51 4.28
C ASP A 229 -4.25 4.30 5.22
N ASP A 230 -5.35 3.56 5.28
CA ASP A 230 -5.59 2.41 6.17
C ASP A 230 -4.52 1.31 6.07
N ARG A 231 -3.93 1.12 4.88
CA ARG A 231 -2.81 0.20 4.64
C ARG A 231 -1.55 0.57 5.41
N MET A 232 -1.42 1.85 5.74
CA MET A 232 -0.31 2.38 6.55
C MET A 232 -0.68 2.51 8.03
N LEU A 233 -1.85 2.03 8.45
CA LEU A 233 -2.30 2.12 9.83
C LEU A 233 -2.30 0.75 10.50
N ILE A 234 -1.77 0.70 11.72
CA ILE A 234 -1.77 -0.44 12.61
C ILE A 234 -2.80 -0.18 13.71
N ALA A 235 -3.63 -1.18 14.01
CA ALA A 235 -4.55 -1.15 15.12
C ALA A 235 -3.80 -1.52 16.41
N SER A 236 -3.11 -0.53 17.00
CA SER A 236 -2.29 -0.69 18.19
C SER A 236 -3.17 -0.74 19.44
N HIS A 237 -2.98 -1.77 20.29
CA HIS A 237 -3.68 -1.86 21.58
C HIS A 237 -3.03 -0.93 22.61
N ILE A 238 -3.84 -0.23 23.40
CA ILE A 238 -3.33 0.60 24.50
C ILE A 238 -2.91 -0.27 25.68
N LYS A 239 -3.81 -1.16 26.12
CA LYS A 239 -3.49 -2.24 27.04
C LYS A 239 -3.16 -3.49 26.21
N PRO A 240 -1.92 -4.01 26.27
CA PRO A 240 -1.48 -5.10 25.41
C PRO A 240 -2.37 -6.31 25.55
N TRP A 241 -2.63 -6.98 24.43
CA TRP A 241 -3.48 -8.16 24.37
C TRP A 241 -3.20 -9.15 25.50
N ALA A 242 -1.92 -9.51 25.72
CA ALA A 242 -1.52 -10.50 26.72
C ALA A 242 -1.95 -10.17 28.16
N LYS A 243 -2.30 -8.90 28.43
CA LYS A 243 -2.74 -8.40 29.74
C LYS A 243 -4.22 -7.98 29.76
N SER A 244 -4.89 -8.04 28.61
CA SER A 244 -6.29 -7.69 28.43
C SER A 244 -7.19 -8.89 28.74
N ASN A 245 -8.36 -8.62 29.33
CA ASN A 245 -9.44 -9.59 29.48
C ASN A 245 -10.20 -9.78 28.14
N ASP A 246 -11.13 -10.72 28.07
CA ASP A 246 -11.79 -11.08 26.80
C ASP A 246 -12.63 -9.94 26.21
N PHE A 247 -13.17 -9.05 27.03
CA PHE A 247 -13.83 -7.83 26.57
C PHE A 247 -12.80 -6.83 26.01
N GLU A 248 -11.78 -6.49 26.80
CA GLU A 248 -10.73 -5.52 26.46
C GLU A 248 -9.94 -5.87 25.18
N LYS A 249 -9.83 -7.16 24.84
CA LYS A 249 -9.18 -7.63 23.60
C LYS A 249 -9.92 -7.20 22.34
N THR A 250 -11.24 -7.06 22.44
CA THR A 250 -12.13 -6.74 21.31
C THR A 250 -12.75 -5.35 21.40
N ASP A 251 -12.51 -4.63 22.50
CA ASP A 251 -13.00 -3.27 22.72
C ASP A 251 -12.22 -2.26 21.84
N PRO A 252 -12.88 -1.56 20.89
CA PRO A 252 -12.23 -0.57 20.04
C PRO A 252 -11.79 0.70 20.80
N LEU A 253 -12.19 0.89 22.07
CA LEU A 253 -11.63 1.94 22.92
C LEU A 253 -10.26 1.55 23.50
N ASN A 254 -9.89 0.28 23.49
CA ASN A 254 -8.56 -0.18 23.89
C ASN A 254 -7.50 -0.03 22.78
N GLY A 255 -7.63 0.99 21.93
CA GLY A 255 -6.79 1.10 20.75
C GLY A 255 -6.66 2.48 20.12
N PHE A 256 -5.60 2.62 19.34
CA PHE A 256 -5.39 3.71 18.39
C PHE A 256 -4.99 3.16 17.02
N MET A 257 -5.43 3.84 15.96
CA MET A 257 -4.80 3.66 14.65
C MET A 257 -3.50 4.44 14.63
N LEU A 258 -2.36 3.78 14.48
CA LEU A 258 -1.04 4.41 14.47
C LEU A 258 -0.28 4.06 13.19
N SER A 259 0.57 4.96 12.70
CA SER A 259 1.51 4.58 11.65
C SER A 259 2.62 3.69 12.22
N PRO A 260 3.30 2.85 11.41
CA PRO A 260 4.23 1.82 11.90
C PRO A 260 5.31 2.33 12.84
N THR A 261 5.80 3.54 12.60
CA THR A 261 6.81 4.16 13.46
C THR A 261 6.25 4.48 14.85
N PHE A 262 5.04 5.05 14.92
CA PHE A 262 4.45 5.44 16.19
C PHE A 262 3.81 4.29 16.94
N ASP A 263 3.28 3.30 16.24
CA ASP A 263 2.91 1.99 16.78
C ASP A 263 4.10 1.38 17.53
N PHE A 264 5.24 1.21 16.84
CA PHE A 264 6.46 0.68 17.45
C PHE A 264 6.90 1.47 18.69
N MET A 265 6.84 2.80 18.63
CA MET A 265 7.23 3.64 19.77
C MET A 265 6.27 3.49 20.94
N PHE A 266 4.98 3.40 20.68
CA PHE A 266 3.94 3.27 21.70
C PHE A 266 4.00 1.88 22.35
N ASP A 267 3.93 0.81 21.57
CA ASP A 267 4.00 -0.59 22.04
C ASP A 267 5.28 -0.89 22.84
N ARG A 268 6.42 -0.28 22.47
CA ARG A 268 7.70 -0.46 23.17
C ARG A 268 7.90 0.46 24.36
N GLY A 269 6.91 1.29 24.69
CA GLY A 269 6.93 2.20 25.83
C GLY A 269 7.84 3.42 25.66
N PHE A 270 8.18 3.80 24.43
CA PHE A 270 8.94 5.03 24.14
C PHE A 270 8.05 6.27 24.03
N LEU A 271 6.76 6.08 23.73
CA LEU A 271 5.75 7.10 23.62
C LEU A 271 4.52 6.70 24.44
N SER A 272 3.90 7.66 25.12
CA SER A 272 2.56 7.53 25.69
C SER A 272 1.84 8.87 25.64
N PHE A 273 0.63 8.95 26.17
CA PHE A 273 -0.19 10.16 26.16
C PHE A 273 -0.81 10.45 27.52
N THR A 274 -0.92 11.74 27.85
CA THR A 274 -1.75 12.22 28.97
C THR A 274 -3.22 12.25 28.57
N ASP A 275 -4.10 12.32 29.56
CA ASP A 275 -5.54 12.48 29.34
C ASP A 275 -5.86 13.84 28.65
N ASP A 276 -4.99 14.84 28.79
CA ASP A 276 -5.05 16.13 28.08
C ASP A 276 -4.47 16.11 26.65
N LYS A 277 -4.32 14.92 26.05
CA LYS A 277 -3.77 14.72 24.68
C LYS A 277 -2.32 15.15 24.45
N LYS A 278 -1.51 15.27 25.51
CA LYS A 278 -0.08 15.60 25.41
C LYS A 278 0.75 14.32 25.26
N SER A 279 1.78 14.33 24.42
CA SER A 279 2.77 13.25 24.40
C SER A 279 3.60 13.22 25.68
N ILE A 280 3.92 12.00 26.09
CA ILE A 280 4.91 11.69 27.12
C ILE A 280 6.00 10.88 26.43
N LEU A 281 7.22 11.40 26.41
CA LEU A 281 8.36 10.75 25.75
C LEU A 281 9.29 10.09 26.76
N SER A 282 9.71 8.86 26.45
CA SER A 282 10.69 8.14 27.25
C SER A 282 12.08 8.79 27.17
N PRO A 283 12.85 8.87 28.26
CA PRO A 283 14.21 9.41 28.23
C PRO A 283 15.22 8.47 27.52
N PHE A 284 14.83 7.24 27.19
CA PHE A 284 15.70 6.26 26.53
C PHE A 284 15.90 6.50 25.02
N LEU A 285 15.24 7.50 24.42
CA LEU A 285 15.54 7.97 23.07
C LEU A 285 16.04 9.42 23.10
N SER A 286 16.98 9.74 22.22
CA SER A 286 17.57 11.08 22.17
C SER A 286 16.54 12.12 21.70
N LYS A 287 16.66 13.36 22.21
CA LYS A 287 15.86 14.51 21.73
C LYS A 287 16.01 14.74 20.22
N MET A 288 17.19 14.44 19.66
CA MET A 288 17.45 14.49 18.22
C MET A 288 16.61 13.46 17.46
N THR A 289 16.49 12.24 17.99
CA THR A 289 15.65 11.18 17.41
C THR A 289 14.20 11.62 17.38
N TYR A 290 13.66 12.13 18.49
CA TYR A 290 12.28 12.63 18.56
C TYR A 290 12.04 13.81 17.60
N SER A 291 12.99 14.73 17.50
CA SER A 291 12.91 15.84 16.56
C SER A 291 12.86 15.38 15.11
N LYS A 292 13.64 14.36 14.73
CA LYS A 292 13.61 13.77 13.37
C LYS A 292 12.29 13.08 13.06
N LEU A 293 11.59 12.62 14.09
CA LEU A 293 10.25 12.02 14.00
C LEU A 293 9.13 13.06 14.12
N GLY A 294 9.46 14.35 14.25
CA GLY A 294 8.48 15.44 14.32
C GLY A 294 7.67 15.49 15.62
N ILE A 295 8.17 14.88 16.70
CA ILE A 295 7.52 14.89 18.02
C ILE A 295 8.42 15.49 19.10
N SER A 296 7.80 16.06 20.12
CA SER A 296 8.46 16.62 21.30
C SER A 296 7.66 16.27 22.54
N ASP A 297 8.30 16.32 23.71
CA ASP A 297 7.62 16.05 24.96
C ASP A 297 6.59 17.16 25.26
N GLY A 298 5.42 16.78 25.78
CA GLY A 298 4.32 17.71 26.04
C GLY A 298 3.60 18.27 24.80
N LYS A 299 3.90 17.77 23.59
CA LYS A 299 3.21 18.18 22.36
C LYS A 299 1.75 17.74 22.41
N ILE A 300 0.83 18.67 22.13
CA ILE A 300 -0.62 18.39 22.11
C ILE A 300 -1.01 17.84 20.74
N PHE A 301 -1.72 16.71 20.73
CA PHE A 301 -2.34 16.12 19.54
C PHE A 301 -3.85 16.31 19.60
N SER A 302 -4.36 17.38 18.97
CA SER A 302 -5.78 17.77 19.00
C SER A 302 -6.74 16.62 18.63
N HIS A 303 -6.33 15.81 17.66
CA HIS A 303 -7.12 14.72 17.10
C HIS A 303 -7.00 13.38 17.87
N LEU A 304 -6.21 13.32 18.95
CA LEU A 304 -6.09 12.11 19.76
C LEU A 304 -7.40 11.80 20.49
N PRO A 305 -8.03 10.63 20.27
CA PRO A 305 -9.32 10.31 20.86
C PRO A 305 -9.14 9.72 22.27
N VAL A 306 -9.01 10.59 23.28
CA VAL A 306 -8.79 10.20 24.69
C VAL A 306 -10.07 9.80 25.43
N ASP A 307 -11.23 10.21 24.92
CA ASP A 307 -12.51 9.92 25.54
C ASP A 307 -12.81 8.41 25.50
N GLY A 308 -13.15 7.84 26.66
CA GLY A 308 -13.34 6.40 26.83
C GLY A 308 -12.05 5.57 26.90
N ARG A 309 -10.86 6.17 26.78
CA ARG A 309 -9.57 5.46 26.77
C ARG A 309 -8.69 5.70 28.01
N LYS A 310 -9.20 6.46 28.99
CA LYS A 310 -8.42 6.96 30.14
C LYS A 310 -7.83 5.83 30.99
N GLU A 311 -8.62 4.81 31.31
CA GLU A 311 -8.17 3.67 32.12
C GLU A 311 -7.08 2.85 31.40
N TYR A 312 -7.23 2.64 30.09
CA TYR A 312 -6.21 1.97 29.29
C TYR A 312 -4.92 2.80 29.20
N LEU A 313 -5.05 4.12 29.00
CA LEU A 313 -3.91 5.04 28.95
C LEU A 313 -3.19 5.11 30.30
N GLU A 314 -3.93 5.06 31.41
CA GLU A 314 -3.34 4.97 32.75
C GLU A 314 -2.49 3.71 32.88
N TYR A 315 -3.04 2.54 32.52
CA TYR A 315 -2.29 1.28 32.49
C TYR A 315 -1.02 1.37 31.62
N HIS A 316 -1.14 1.93 30.41
CA HIS A 316 0.01 2.09 29.52
C HIS A 316 1.09 2.98 30.15
N ARG A 317 0.71 4.05 30.85
CA ARG A 317 1.65 4.96 31.52
C ARG A 317 2.33 4.35 32.74
N THR A 318 1.67 3.42 33.45
CA THR A 318 2.22 2.79 34.66
C THR A 318 3.03 1.54 34.34
N GLU A 319 2.57 0.71 33.40
CA GLU A 319 3.14 -0.63 33.16
C GLU A 319 4.06 -0.72 31.94
N LEU A 320 3.87 0.12 30.92
CA LEU A 320 4.61 0.01 29.65
C LEU A 320 5.59 1.16 29.40
N LEU A 321 5.19 2.38 29.73
CA LEU A 321 6.02 3.57 29.51
C LEU A 321 7.35 3.44 30.26
N LYS A 322 8.44 3.45 29.50
CA LYS A 322 9.80 3.40 30.06
C LYS A 322 10.17 4.79 30.57
N ARG A 323 10.22 4.92 31.89
CA ARG A 323 10.64 6.15 32.58
C ARG A 323 12.10 6.12 32.97
#